data_AF-A0A971T791-F1
#
_entry.id   AF-A0A971T791-F1
#
_cell.length_a   1.000
_cell.length_b   1.000
_cell.length_c   1.000
_cell.angle_alpha   90.00
_cell.angle_beta   90.00
_cell.angle_gamma   90.00
#
_symmetry.space_group_name_H-M   'P 1'
#
loop_
_entity.id
_entity.type
_entity.pdbx_description
1 polymer ?
#
loop_
_entity_poly.entity_id
_entity_poly.type
_entity_poly.pdbx_seq_one_letter_code
_entity_poly.pdbx_strand_id
1 'polypeptide(L)'
;MNTWKGPYLRAGLVVLAIMMLFWMPTREFLKLTFMIGIPFIFILGFMLKKERYSLPWIISMVLLVGIVGGYGYLLTDLPERIETRRIISQGAALMAEGKYDQAINEYRKLEALGRGEKMNEKIEAARKEKTAKEALTEAKRLIKAGKPEQAKRILESIPGDTRAGGEAEDLLD
;
A
#
# COMPACT_ATOMS: atom_id res chain seq x y z
N MET A 1 -41.06 -6.07 -23.72
CA MET A 1 -40.58 -5.19 -22.62
C MET A 1 -39.07 -5.30 -22.52
N ASN A 2 -38.32 -4.34 -23.06
CA ASN A 2 -36.86 -4.33 -22.96
C ASN A 2 -36.41 -2.91 -22.60
N THR A 3 -36.51 -2.58 -21.31
CA THR A 3 -36.20 -1.25 -20.73
C THR A 3 -34.69 -0.99 -20.59
N TRP A 4 -33.85 -1.92 -21.05
CA TRP A 4 -32.37 -1.87 -20.94
C TRP A 4 -31.67 -0.91 -21.91
N LYS A 5 -32.41 -0.03 -22.62
CA LYS A 5 -31.86 0.92 -23.60
C LYS A 5 -31.98 2.39 -23.17
N GLY A 6 -32.01 2.69 -21.88
CA GLY A 6 -31.97 4.07 -21.38
C GLY A 6 -30.53 4.61 -21.25
N PRO A 7 -30.18 5.77 -21.83
CA PRO A 7 -28.85 6.39 -21.64
C PRO A 7 -28.54 6.64 -20.15
N TYR A 8 -29.58 6.88 -19.34
CA TYR A 8 -29.48 7.07 -17.89
C TYR A 8 -29.11 5.80 -17.12
N LEU A 9 -29.53 4.60 -17.56
CA LEU A 9 -29.10 3.33 -16.96
C LEU A 9 -27.62 3.06 -17.22
N ARG A 10 -27.13 3.39 -18.42
CA ARG A 10 -25.70 3.29 -18.76
C ARG A 10 -24.88 4.29 -17.96
N ALA A 11 -25.33 5.53 -17.87
CA ALA A 11 -24.69 6.55 -17.03
C ALA A 11 -24.68 6.13 -15.56
N GLY A 12 -25.78 5.59 -15.05
CA GLY A 12 -25.87 5.04 -13.69
C GLY A 12 -24.87 3.91 -13.45
N LEU A 13 -24.75 2.95 -14.36
CA LEU A 13 -23.76 1.87 -14.29
C LEU A 13 -22.31 2.39 -14.36
N VAL A 14 -22.03 3.38 -15.20
CA VAL A 14 -20.70 4.00 -15.30
C VAL A 14 -20.36 4.72 -13.99
N VAL A 15 -21.30 5.48 -13.42
CA VAL A 15 -21.11 6.14 -12.12
C VAL A 15 -20.91 5.10 -11.01
N LEU A 16 -21.66 4.00 -11.01
CA LEU A 16 -21.50 2.91 -10.04
C LEU A 16 -20.13 2.24 -10.19
N ALA A 17 -19.69 1.97 -11.42
CA ALA A 17 -18.36 1.44 -11.70
C ALA A 17 -17.25 2.40 -11.24
N ILE A 18 -17.41 3.71 -11.50
CA ILE A 18 -16.48 4.74 -11.03
C ILE A 18 -16.47 4.78 -9.49
N MET A 19 -17.62 4.73 -8.82
CA MET A 19 -17.67 4.65 -7.35
C MET A 19 -16.98 3.41 -6.81
N MET A 20 -17.18 2.26 -7.46
CA MET A 20 -16.50 1.02 -7.10
C MET A 20 -14.98 1.12 -7.23
N LEU A 21 -14.44 1.95 -8.13
CA LEU A 21 -13.00 2.21 -8.21
C LEU A 21 -12.44 2.95 -6.99
N PHE A 22 -13.26 3.63 -6.19
CA PHE A 22 -12.78 4.26 -4.95
C PHE A 22 -12.68 3.25 -3.79
N TRP A 23 -13.41 2.13 -3.86
CA TRP A 23 -13.34 1.06 -2.88
C TRP A 23 -12.01 0.30 -2.94
N MET A 24 -11.33 0.17 -1.80
CA MET A 24 -10.03 -0.51 -1.72
C MET A 24 -10.09 -1.99 -2.17
N PRO A 25 -11.09 -2.79 -1.77
CA PRO A 25 -11.20 -4.19 -2.20
C PRO A 25 -11.32 -4.33 -3.71
N THR A 26 -12.18 -3.52 -4.32
CA THR A 26 -12.40 -3.51 -5.77
C THR A 26 -11.13 -3.12 -6.52
N ARG A 27 -10.36 -2.15 -6.02
CA ARG A 27 -9.09 -1.76 -6.66
C ARG A 27 -8.07 -2.89 -6.67
N GLU A 28 -7.89 -3.60 -5.56
CA GLU A 28 -6.94 -4.72 -5.51
C GLU A 28 -7.42 -5.89 -6.37
N PHE A 29 -8.72 -6.19 -6.37
CA PHE A 29 -9.32 -7.17 -7.28
C PHE A 29 -9.08 -6.79 -8.74
N LEU A 30 -9.41 -5.56 -9.13
CA LEU A 30 -9.32 -5.11 -10.51
C LEU A 30 -7.87 -5.10 -11.02
N LYS A 31 -6.91 -4.67 -10.18
CA LYS A 31 -5.47 -4.78 -10.50
C LYS A 31 -5.07 -6.23 -10.76
N LEU A 32 -5.49 -7.15 -9.89
CA LEU A 32 -5.19 -8.58 -10.05
C LEU A 32 -5.80 -9.15 -11.33
N THR A 33 -7.09 -8.85 -11.58
CA THR A 33 -7.81 -9.30 -12.78
C THR A 33 -7.20 -8.75 -14.05
N PHE A 34 -6.77 -7.49 -14.11
CA PHE A 34 -6.10 -6.96 -15.29
C PHE A 34 -4.69 -7.53 -15.49
N MET A 35 -3.91 -7.64 -14.41
CA MET A 35 -2.55 -8.18 -14.45
C MET A 35 -2.54 -9.62 -14.98
N ILE A 36 -3.53 -10.42 -14.61
CA ILE A 36 -3.64 -11.81 -15.06
C ILE A 36 -4.43 -11.95 -16.38
N GLY A 37 -5.46 -11.13 -16.55
CA GLY A 37 -6.35 -11.16 -17.72
C GLY A 37 -5.65 -10.77 -19.02
N ILE A 38 -4.72 -9.82 -18.99
CA ILE A 38 -3.97 -9.42 -20.20
C ILE A 38 -3.16 -10.62 -20.76
N PRO A 39 -2.24 -11.27 -20.00
CA PRO A 39 -1.57 -12.48 -20.44
C PRO A 39 -2.54 -13.58 -20.88
N PHE A 40 -3.62 -13.80 -20.13
CA PHE A 40 -4.62 -14.82 -20.44
C PHE A 40 -5.22 -14.61 -21.84
N ILE A 41 -5.64 -13.39 -22.19
CA ILE A 41 -6.22 -13.08 -23.50
C ILE A 41 -5.20 -13.28 -24.63
N PHE A 42 -3.94 -12.89 -24.42
CA PHE A 42 -2.88 -13.09 -25.41
C PHE A 42 -2.61 -14.57 -25.68
N ILE A 43 -2.49 -15.37 -24.61
CA ILE A 43 -2.24 -16.81 -24.73
C ILE A 43 -3.44 -17.51 -25.35
N LEU A 44 -4.66 -17.14 -24.95
CA LEU A 44 -5.90 -17.66 -25.53
C LEU A 44 -5.98 -17.31 -27.03
N GLY A 45 -5.72 -16.06 -27.40
CA GLY A 45 -5.71 -15.60 -28.78
C GLY A 45 -4.64 -16.30 -29.64
N PHE A 46 -3.48 -16.61 -29.05
CA PHE A 46 -2.45 -17.43 -29.70
C PHE A 46 -2.92 -18.89 -29.87
N MET A 47 -3.51 -19.50 -28.84
CA MET A 47 -4.01 -20.87 -28.86
C MET A 47 -5.09 -21.08 -29.94
N LEU A 48 -6.00 -20.11 -30.08
CA LEU A 48 -7.09 -20.17 -31.07
C LEU A 48 -6.59 -20.18 -32.53
N LYS A 49 -5.38 -19.68 -32.80
CA LYS A 49 -4.76 -19.65 -34.14
C LYS A 49 -3.95 -20.90 -34.47
N LYS A 50 -3.77 -21.82 -33.52
CA LYS A 50 -2.98 -23.06 -33.70
C LYS A 50 -3.88 -24.26 -33.93
N GLU A 51 -3.37 -25.24 -34.67
CA GLU A 51 -4.09 -26.50 -34.89
C GLU A 51 -4.32 -27.21 -33.55
N ARG A 52 -5.52 -27.80 -33.42
CA ARG A 52 -5.90 -28.55 -32.22
C ARG A 52 -4.93 -29.70 -32.01
N TYR A 53 -4.52 -29.91 -30.75
CA TYR A 53 -3.57 -30.94 -30.33
C TYR A 53 -2.13 -30.81 -30.88
N SER A 54 -1.80 -29.71 -31.56
CA SER A 54 -0.41 -29.39 -31.85
C SER A 54 0.38 -29.12 -30.55
N LEU A 55 1.68 -29.37 -30.54
CA LEU A 55 2.57 -29.03 -29.41
C LEU A 55 2.37 -27.60 -28.87
N PRO A 56 2.34 -26.53 -29.69
CA PRO A 56 2.10 -25.18 -29.18
C PRO A 56 0.69 -24.99 -28.60
N TRP A 57 -0.31 -25.75 -29.08
CA TRP A 57 -1.67 -25.72 -28.53
C TRP A 57 -1.70 -26.36 -27.13
N ILE A 58 -1.05 -27.50 -26.94
CA ILE A 58 -0.97 -28.19 -25.64
C ILE A 58 -0.24 -27.31 -24.61
N ILE A 59 0.90 -26.72 -24.99
CA ILE A 59 1.65 -25.81 -24.11
C ILE A 59 0.79 -24.60 -23.71
N SER A 60 0.08 -24.00 -24.66
CA SER A 60 -0.81 -22.87 -24.37
C SER A 60 -1.95 -23.27 -23.43
N MET A 61 -2.51 -24.46 -23.60
CA MET A 61 -3.57 -24.97 -22.73
C MET A 61 -3.08 -25.18 -21.29
N VAL A 62 -1.91 -25.80 -21.11
CA VAL A 62 -1.28 -25.94 -19.78
C VAL A 62 -1.00 -24.57 -19.15
N LEU A 63 -0.51 -23.62 -19.93
CA LEU A 63 -0.24 -22.26 -19.46
C LEU A 63 -1.52 -21.54 -19.02
N LEU A 64 -2.62 -21.68 -19.77
CA LEU A 64 -3.92 -21.12 -19.40
C LEU A 64 -4.47 -21.75 -18.10
N VAL A 65 -4.35 -23.06 -17.95
CA VAL A 65 -4.74 -23.76 -16.70
C VAL A 65 -3.90 -23.26 -15.53
N GLY A 66 -2.59 -23.11 -15.71
CA GLY A 66 -1.69 -22.55 -14.71
C GLY A 66 -2.07 -21.12 -14.31
N ILE A 67 -2.45 -20.29 -15.29
CA ILE A 67 -2.92 -18.93 -15.05
C ILE A 67 -4.23 -18.91 -14.25
N VAL A 68 -5.20 -19.74 -14.61
CA VAL A 68 -6.48 -19.82 -13.89
C VAL A 68 -6.29 -20.33 -12.47
N GLY A 69 -5.47 -21.37 -12.28
CA GLY A 69 -5.14 -21.89 -10.97
C GLY A 69 -4.40 -20.86 -10.10
N GLY A 70 -3.39 -20.21 -10.67
CA GLY A 70 -2.66 -19.13 -9.99
C GLY A 70 -3.55 -17.94 -9.64
N TYR A 71 -4.51 -17.59 -10.51
CA TYR A 71 -5.50 -16.55 -10.22
C TYR A 71 -6.41 -16.94 -9.05
N GLY A 72 -6.92 -18.17 -9.03
CA GLY A 72 -7.72 -18.69 -7.92
C GLY A 72 -6.96 -18.62 -6.59
N TYR A 73 -5.69 -19.02 -6.59
CA TYR A 73 -4.82 -18.92 -5.42
C TYR A 73 -4.57 -17.46 -4.99
N LEU A 74 -4.32 -16.55 -5.93
CA LEU A 74 -4.13 -15.13 -5.60
C LEU A 74 -5.41 -14.47 -5.04
N LEU A 75 -6.59 -14.97 -5.43
CA LEU A 75 -7.86 -14.52 -4.89
C LEU A 75 -8.10 -14.98 -3.45
N THR A 76 -7.57 -16.13 -3.02
CA THR A 76 -7.70 -16.57 -1.62
C THR A 76 -6.88 -15.71 -0.66
N ASP A 77 -5.74 -15.16 -1.11
CA ASP A 77 -4.89 -14.25 -0.34
C ASP A 77 -5.37 -12.78 -0.37
N LEU A 78 -6.36 -12.46 -1.22
CA LEU A 78 -6.89 -11.11 -1.37
C LEU A 78 -7.32 -10.44 -0.05
N PRO A 79 -8.08 -11.09 0.87
CA PRO A 79 -8.45 -10.49 2.14
C PRO A 79 -7.25 -10.07 2.99
N GLU A 80 -6.21 -10.91 3.08
CA GLU A 80 -5.00 -10.60 3.84
C GLU A 80 -4.22 -9.42 3.24
N ARG A 81 -4.18 -9.33 1.91
CA ARG A 81 -3.53 -8.20 1.21
C ARG A 81 -4.25 -6.89 1.47
N ILE A 82 -5.59 -6.91 1.45
CA ILE A 82 -6.43 -5.76 1.77
C ILE A 82 -6.18 -5.32 3.21
N GLU A 83 -6.17 -6.26 4.16
CA GLU A 83 -5.96 -5.97 5.57
C GLU A 83 -4.55 -5.43 5.84
N THR A 84 -3.53 -6.03 5.22
CA THR A 84 -2.15 -5.53 5.27
C THR A 84 -2.08 -4.07 4.80
N ARG A 85 -2.70 -3.74 3.67
CA ARG A 85 -2.73 -2.37 3.15
C ARG A 85 -3.50 -1.43 4.07
N ARG A 86 -4.60 -1.89 4.66
CA ARG A 86 -5.41 -1.12 5.63
C ARG A 86 -4.56 -0.73 6.83
N ILE A 87 -3.88 -1.70 7.44
CA ILE A 87 -3.01 -1.50 8.60
C ILE A 87 -1.88 -0.51 8.26
N ILE A 88 -1.19 -0.72 7.12
CA ILE A 88 -0.10 0.17 6.70
C ILE A 88 -0.61 1.60 6.48
N SER A 89 -1.75 1.75 5.80
CA SER A 89 -2.33 3.07 5.52
C SER A 89 -2.79 3.78 6.80
N GLN A 90 -3.39 3.05 7.75
CA GLN A 90 -3.84 3.62 9.02
C GLN A 90 -2.65 4.02 9.89
N GLY A 91 -1.63 3.16 10.00
CA GLY A 91 -0.39 3.51 10.69
C GLY A 91 0.30 4.72 10.07
N ALA A 92 0.33 4.83 8.74
CA ALA A 92 0.92 5.99 8.06
C ALA A 92 0.13 7.29 8.32
N ALA A 93 -1.20 7.23 8.41
CA ALA A 93 -2.02 8.37 8.80
C ALA A 93 -1.72 8.80 10.25
N LEU A 94 -1.65 7.85 11.17
CA LEU A 94 -1.28 8.12 12.58
C LEU A 94 0.11 8.74 12.71
N MET A 95 1.08 8.30 11.91
CA MET A 95 2.41 8.90 11.80
C MET A 95 2.36 10.36 11.33
N ALA A 96 1.50 10.67 10.35
CA ALA A 96 1.30 12.03 9.87
C ALA A 96 0.64 12.94 10.92
N GLU A 97 -0.22 12.38 11.76
CA GLU A 97 -0.84 13.07 12.89
C GLU A 97 0.08 13.20 14.12
N GLY A 98 1.31 12.66 14.07
CA GLY A 98 2.24 12.64 15.21
C GLY A 98 1.88 11.64 16.31
N LYS A 99 0.92 10.74 16.06
CA LYS A 99 0.47 9.71 17.01
C LYS A 99 1.31 8.43 16.89
N TYR A 100 2.61 8.55 17.13
CA TYR A 100 3.60 7.48 16.87
C TYR A 100 3.31 6.18 17.64
N ASP A 101 2.90 6.27 18.91
CA ASP A 101 2.60 5.07 19.71
C ASP A 101 1.37 4.31 19.19
N GLN A 102 0.36 5.04 18.72
CA GLN A 102 -0.80 4.44 18.08
C GLN A 102 -0.42 3.81 16.74
N ALA A 103 0.44 4.46 15.96
CA ALA A 103 0.95 3.89 14.71
C ALA A 103 1.71 2.59 14.93
N ILE A 104 2.58 2.52 15.96
CA ILE A 104 3.30 1.30 16.34
C ILE A 104 2.33 0.17 16.70
N ASN A 105 1.31 0.47 17.51
CA ASN A 105 0.29 -0.50 17.88
C ASN A 105 -0.54 -0.97 16.67
N GLU A 106 -0.81 -0.09 15.71
CA GLU A 106 -1.47 -0.46 14.46
C GLU A 106 -0.58 -1.41 13.64
N TYR A 107 0.70 -1.09 13.48
CA TYR A 107 1.64 -1.94 12.74
C TYR A 107 1.84 -3.31 13.38
N ARG A 108 1.73 -3.45 14.70
CA ARG A 108 1.78 -4.76 15.37
C ARG A 108 0.72 -5.75 14.86
N LYS A 109 -0.41 -5.26 14.36
CA LYS A 109 -1.45 -6.13 13.76
C LYS A 109 -0.97 -6.88 12.52
N LEU A 110 0.12 -6.44 11.87
CA LEU A 110 0.75 -7.15 10.76
C LEU A 110 1.32 -8.51 11.16
N GLU A 111 1.63 -8.74 12.44
CA GLU A 111 2.10 -10.02 12.96
C GLU A 111 1.07 -11.13 12.76
N ALA A 112 -0.21 -10.83 13.03
CA ALA A 112 -1.32 -11.77 12.86
C ALA A 112 -1.52 -12.21 11.39
N LEU A 113 -0.95 -11.47 10.43
CA LEU A 113 -0.97 -11.78 8.99
C LEU A 113 0.34 -12.43 8.52
N GLY A 114 1.21 -12.86 9.44
CA GLY A 114 2.52 -13.42 9.13
C GLY A 114 3.49 -12.42 8.49
N ARG A 115 3.24 -11.10 8.63
CA ARG A 115 4.05 -10.03 8.01
C ARG A 115 5.06 -9.41 9.01
N GLY A 116 5.71 -10.25 9.82
CA GLY A 116 6.60 -9.81 10.89
C GLY A 116 7.78 -8.93 10.42
N GLU A 117 8.37 -9.23 9.26
CA GLU A 117 9.45 -8.40 8.69
C GLU A 117 8.97 -6.98 8.38
N LYS A 118 7.84 -6.84 7.69
CA LYS A 118 7.21 -5.54 7.39
C LYS A 118 6.76 -4.83 8.65
N MET A 119 6.25 -5.55 9.63
CA MET A 119 5.92 -4.99 10.95
C MET A 119 7.14 -4.31 11.55
N ASN A 120 8.25 -5.04 11.65
CA ASN A 120 9.47 -4.52 12.26
C ASN A 120 10.00 -3.30 11.50
N GLU A 121 10.05 -3.36 10.17
CA GLU A 121 10.43 -2.23 9.32
C GLU A 121 9.59 -0.97 9.64
N LYS A 122 8.26 -1.12 9.72
CA LYS A 122 7.35 0.02 9.98
C LYS A 122 7.41 0.51 11.41
N ILE A 123 7.59 -0.37 12.38
CA ILE A 123 7.77 -0.01 13.79
C ILE A 123 9.07 0.76 13.99
N GLU A 124 10.17 0.32 13.37
CA GLU A 124 11.46 1.01 13.48
C GLU A 124 11.40 2.40 12.85
N ALA A 125 10.76 2.53 11.67
CA ALA A 125 10.51 3.84 11.08
C ALA A 125 9.67 4.74 12.01
N ALA A 126 8.65 4.19 12.66
CA ALA A 126 7.82 4.92 13.61
C ALA A 126 8.57 5.36 14.87
N ARG A 127 9.44 4.49 15.41
CA ARG A 127 10.30 4.81 16.56
C ARG A 127 11.30 5.90 16.21
N LYS A 128 11.93 5.82 15.04
CA LYS A 128 12.89 6.81 14.56
C LYS A 128 12.28 8.20 14.44
N GLU A 129 11.07 8.31 13.89
CA GLU A 129 10.34 9.57 13.83
C GLU A 129 9.92 10.09 15.21
N LYS A 130 9.51 9.19 16.11
CA LYS A 130 9.17 9.55 17.49
C LYS A 130 10.37 10.16 18.22
N THR A 131 11.53 9.49 18.19
CA THR A 131 12.74 9.98 18.85
C THR A 131 13.23 11.29 18.26
N ALA A 132 13.16 11.44 16.94
CA ALA A 132 13.48 12.69 16.25
C ALA A 132 12.56 13.84 16.71
N LYS A 133 11.25 13.60 16.85
CA LYS A 133 10.30 14.61 17.32
C LYS A 133 10.51 14.99 18.79
N GLU A 134 10.83 14.01 19.64
CA GLU A 134 11.17 14.24 21.04
C GLU A 134 12.43 15.10 21.18
N ALA A 135 13.50 14.77 20.42
CA ALA A 135 14.74 15.54 20.37
C ALA A 135 14.49 16.99 19.90
N LEU A 136 13.69 17.18 18.85
CA LEU A 136 13.32 18.50 18.36
C LEU A 136 12.56 19.32 19.43
N THR A 137 11.65 18.66 20.16
CA THR A 137 10.87 19.30 21.23
C THR A 137 11.77 19.73 22.38
N GLU A 138 12.73 18.88 22.74
CA GLU A 138 13.74 19.20 23.76
C GLU A 138 14.65 20.35 23.33
N ALA A 139 15.14 20.35 22.09
CA ALA A 139 15.92 21.45 21.54
C ALA A 139 15.13 22.78 21.58
N LYS A 140 13.86 22.77 21.14
CA LYS A 140 12.97 23.95 21.23
C LYS A 140 12.80 24.43 22.67
N ARG A 141 12.76 23.53 23.66
CA ARG A 141 12.72 23.88 25.09
C ARG A 141 14.02 24.53 25.57
N LEU A 142 15.18 24.01 25.15
CA LEU A 142 16.49 24.55 25.52
C LEU A 142 16.75 25.95 24.92
N ILE A 143 16.28 26.20 23.69
CA ILE A 143 16.31 27.53 23.08
C ILE A 143 15.53 28.52 23.93
N LYS A 144 14.29 28.16 24.32
CA LYS A 144 13.45 29.00 25.20
C LYS A 144 14.06 29.21 26.59
N ALA A 145 14.83 28.24 27.08
CA ALA A 145 15.53 28.31 28.35
C ALA A 145 16.86 29.10 28.28
N GLY A 146 17.20 29.71 27.13
CA GLY A 146 18.41 30.49 26.94
C GLY A 146 19.70 29.66 26.82
N LYS A 147 19.59 28.38 26.43
CA LYS A 147 20.73 27.46 26.23
C LYS A 147 20.88 27.06 24.75
N PRO A 148 21.17 28.01 23.85
CA PRO A 148 21.20 27.77 22.40
C PRO A 148 22.27 26.75 21.99
N GLU A 149 23.45 26.77 22.63
CA GLU A 149 24.55 25.83 22.32
C GLU A 149 24.18 24.36 22.61
N GLN A 150 23.39 24.12 23.66
CA GLN A 150 22.92 22.77 23.97
C GLN A 150 21.82 22.33 23.01
N ALA A 151 20.93 23.26 22.63
CA ALA A 151 19.91 22.98 21.63
C ALA A 151 20.50 22.65 20.26
N LYS A 152 21.54 23.36 19.83
CA LYS A 152 22.23 23.15 18.56
C LYS A 152 22.77 21.73 18.42
N ARG A 153 23.46 21.23 19.46
CA ARG A 153 23.96 19.84 19.50
C ARG A 153 22.86 18.80 19.37
N ILE A 154 21.69 19.06 19.95
CA ILE A 154 20.54 18.14 19.85
C ILE A 154 19.97 18.20 18.43
N LEU A 155 19.79 19.38 17.84
CA LEU A 155 19.31 19.54 16.47
C LEU A 155 20.22 18.84 15.46
N GLU A 156 21.55 18.98 15.59
CA GLU A 156 22.54 18.30 14.74
C GLU A 156 22.52 16.77 14.87
N SER A 157 21.99 16.23 15.97
CA SER A 157 21.87 14.78 16.18
C SER A 157 20.62 14.16 15.58
N ILE A 158 19.68 14.98 15.10
CA ILE A 158 18.42 14.52 14.52
C ILE A 158 18.68 14.03 13.09
N PRO A 159 18.25 12.80 12.72
CA PRO A 159 18.41 12.31 11.36
C PRO A 159 17.61 13.16 10.35
N GLY A 160 18.28 13.70 9.34
CA GLY A 160 17.68 14.56 8.30
C GLY A 160 16.64 13.86 7.41
N ASP A 161 16.61 12.53 7.40
CA ASP A 161 15.59 11.74 6.68
C ASP A 161 14.24 11.65 7.42
N THR A 162 14.12 12.27 8.60
CA THR A 162 12.88 12.37 9.35
C THR A 162 12.20 13.72 9.14
N ARG A 163 10.88 13.80 9.35
CA ARG A 163 10.15 15.08 9.31
C ARG A 163 10.70 16.09 10.30
N ALA A 164 11.08 15.63 11.49
CA ALA A 164 11.69 16.47 12.51
C ALA A 164 13.12 16.91 12.13
N GLY A 165 13.82 16.14 11.28
CA GLY A 165 15.12 16.51 10.72
C GLY A 165 15.03 17.72 9.79
N GLY A 166 14.04 17.75 8.89
CA GLY A 166 13.78 18.94 8.08
C GLY A 166 13.46 20.18 8.93
N GLU A 167 12.61 20.03 9.96
CA GLU A 167 12.36 21.13 10.93
C GLU A 167 13.62 21.51 11.73
N ALA A 168 14.58 20.61 11.91
CA ALA A 168 15.80 20.87 12.66
C ALA A 168 16.83 21.62 11.83
N GLU A 169 16.98 21.27 10.55
CA GLU A 169 17.81 22.01 9.58
C GLU A 169 17.33 23.46 9.45
N ASP A 170 16.01 23.68 9.33
CA ASP A 170 15.41 25.03 9.28
C ASP A 170 15.69 25.89 10.53
N LEU A 171 16.02 25.28 11.69
CA LEU A 171 16.33 25.97 12.94
C LEU A 171 17.84 26.18 13.15
N LEU A 172 18.67 25.53 12.34
CA LEU A 172 20.13 25.62 12.37
C LEU A 172 20.67 26.67 11.38
N ASP A 173 19.92 26.93 10.29
CA ASP A 173 20.15 28.01 9.32
C ASP A 173 19.72 29.39 9.84
#